data_AF-V9IF89-F1
#
_entry.id   AF-V9IF89-F1
#
_cell.length_a   1.000
_cell.length_b   1.000
_cell.length_c   1.000
_cell.angle_alpha   90.00
_cell.angle_beta   90.00
_cell.angle_gamma   90.00
#
_symmetry.space_group_name_H-M   'P 1'
#
loop_
_entity.id
_entity.type
_entity.pdbx_description
1 polymer ?
#
loop_
_entity_poly.entity_id
_entity_poly.type
_entity_poly.pdbx_seq_one_letter_code
_entity_poly.pdbx_strand_id
1 'polypeptide(L)'
;MESENNLNNLKENIEKKQSIEENKEKEEIIAIKRVINYLRHCLEFATELEIAIPMTEKLLFSTTATDAIESCTLLGIASKFGIVGSAIAIRDALFQVFHRDQSVRNNIAVVYKDLYLNKNENQKSKRQKALTCMRSLIDLLKELQPGQSQALTQLILIWYNNNDIDNEMLQVLWETFQ
;
A
#
# COMPACT_ATOMS: atom_id res chain seq x y z
N MET A 1 -65.62 -9.03 -32.16
CA MET A 1 -64.90 -7.76 -31.91
C MET A 1 -64.18 -7.76 -30.56
N GLU A 2 -64.70 -8.36 -29.47
CA GLU A 2 -63.98 -8.42 -28.18
C GLU A 2 -62.80 -9.42 -28.13
N SER A 3 -62.83 -10.50 -28.93
CA SER A 3 -61.80 -11.53 -28.96
C SER A 3 -60.48 -11.09 -29.64
N GLU A 4 -60.56 -10.29 -30.70
CA GLU A 4 -59.37 -9.72 -31.38
C GLU A 4 -58.69 -8.64 -30.52
N ASN A 5 -59.45 -7.90 -29.73
CA ASN A 5 -58.92 -6.83 -28.87
C ASN A 5 -58.14 -7.39 -27.66
N ASN A 6 -58.54 -8.56 -27.15
CA ASN A 6 -57.78 -9.28 -26.11
C ASN A 6 -56.49 -9.92 -26.65
N LEU A 7 -56.50 -10.43 -27.88
CA LEU A 7 -55.31 -11.03 -28.50
C LEU A 7 -54.24 -9.97 -28.83
N ASN A 8 -54.64 -8.78 -29.27
CA ASN A 8 -53.73 -7.66 -29.50
C ASN A 8 -53.12 -7.12 -28.19
N ASN A 9 -53.90 -7.03 -27.11
CA ASN A 9 -53.40 -6.65 -25.79
C ASN A 9 -52.41 -7.68 -25.21
N LEU A 10 -52.60 -8.98 -25.46
CA LEU A 10 -51.63 -10.00 -25.06
C LEU A 10 -50.33 -9.89 -25.85
N LYS A 11 -50.41 -9.66 -27.17
CA LYS A 11 -49.22 -9.48 -28.02
C LYS A 11 -48.41 -8.24 -27.63
N GLU A 12 -49.06 -7.10 -27.42
CA GLU A 12 -48.38 -5.89 -26.94
C GLU A 12 -47.73 -6.07 -25.56
N ASN A 13 -48.35 -6.84 -24.66
CA ASN A 13 -47.76 -7.12 -23.34
C ASN A 13 -46.57 -8.09 -23.39
N ILE A 14 -46.58 -9.04 -24.34
CA ILE A 14 -45.45 -9.96 -24.58
C ILE A 14 -44.29 -9.20 -25.22
N GLU A 15 -44.55 -8.34 -26.21
CA GLU A 15 -43.55 -7.47 -26.85
C GLU A 15 -42.96 -6.44 -25.87
N LYS A 16 -43.78 -5.87 -24.98
CA LYS A 16 -43.31 -4.99 -23.90
C LYS A 16 -42.45 -5.76 -22.88
N LYS A 17 -42.81 -6.98 -22.50
CA LYS A 17 -41.98 -7.79 -21.59
C LYS A 17 -40.65 -8.18 -22.24
N GLN A 18 -40.66 -8.61 -23.50
CA GLN A 18 -39.42 -8.96 -24.24
C GLN A 18 -38.49 -7.75 -24.40
N SER A 19 -39.02 -6.58 -24.75
CA SER A 19 -38.21 -5.36 -24.85
C SER A 19 -37.67 -4.86 -23.50
N ILE A 20 -38.39 -5.08 -22.39
CA ILE A 20 -37.89 -4.78 -21.03
C ILE A 20 -36.77 -5.77 -20.63
N GLU A 21 -36.91 -7.06 -20.94
CA GLU A 21 -35.89 -8.08 -20.68
C GLU A 21 -34.61 -7.81 -21.50
N GLU A 22 -34.74 -7.51 -22.80
CA GLU A 22 -33.61 -7.15 -23.66
C GLU A 22 -32.91 -5.86 -23.24
N ASN A 23 -33.66 -4.87 -22.72
CA ASN A 23 -33.06 -3.64 -22.19
C ASN A 23 -32.31 -3.91 -20.88
N LYS A 24 -32.84 -4.77 -20.01
CA LYS A 24 -32.11 -5.24 -18.82
C LYS A 24 -30.83 -5.98 -19.17
N GLU A 25 -30.87 -6.91 -20.11
CA GLU A 25 -29.68 -7.63 -20.57
C GLU A 25 -28.63 -6.68 -21.15
N LYS A 26 -29.06 -5.67 -21.94
CA LYS A 26 -28.16 -4.61 -22.44
C LYS A 26 -27.55 -3.78 -21.32
N GLU A 27 -28.34 -3.40 -20.31
CA GLU A 27 -27.85 -2.67 -19.13
C GLU A 27 -26.84 -3.49 -18.33
N GLU A 28 -27.10 -4.78 -18.12
CA GLU A 28 -26.18 -5.70 -17.45
C GLU A 28 -24.85 -5.85 -18.23
N ILE A 29 -24.92 -6.01 -19.56
CA ILE A 29 -23.73 -6.05 -20.42
C ILE A 29 -22.93 -4.74 -20.32
N ILE A 30 -23.60 -3.59 -20.27
CA ILE A 30 -22.93 -2.29 -20.11
C ILE A 30 -22.26 -2.20 -18.73
N ALA A 31 -22.93 -2.66 -17.67
CA ALA A 31 -22.36 -2.69 -16.33
C ALA A 31 -21.11 -3.58 -16.27
N ILE A 32 -21.16 -4.79 -16.85
CA ILE A 32 -20.02 -5.71 -16.94
C ILE A 32 -18.88 -5.06 -17.75
N LYS A 33 -19.16 -4.43 -18.89
CA LYS A 33 -18.15 -3.72 -19.69
C LYS A 33 -17.47 -2.59 -18.91
N ARG A 34 -18.21 -1.86 -18.08
CA ARG A 34 -17.64 -0.83 -17.19
C ARG A 34 -16.68 -1.43 -16.18
N VAL A 35 -17.04 -2.55 -15.56
CA VAL A 35 -16.17 -3.27 -14.61
C VAL A 35 -14.91 -3.77 -15.32
N ILE A 36 -15.04 -4.37 -16.50
CA ILE A 36 -13.89 -4.84 -17.30
C ILE A 36 -12.95 -3.68 -17.63
N ASN A 37 -13.48 -2.54 -18.09
CA ASN A 37 -12.66 -1.38 -18.41
C ASN A 37 -11.96 -0.82 -17.16
N TYR A 38 -12.66 -0.77 -16.03
CA TYR A 38 -12.06 -0.36 -14.76
C TYR A 38 -10.90 -1.27 -14.37
N LEU A 39 -11.11 -2.59 -14.38
CA LEU A 39 -10.06 -3.57 -14.07
C LEU A 39 -8.88 -3.46 -15.04
N ARG A 40 -9.13 -3.23 -16.33
CA ARG A 40 -8.08 -3.02 -17.33
C ARG A 40 -7.26 -1.77 -17.03
N HIS A 41 -7.89 -0.64 -16.73
CA HIS A 41 -7.17 0.58 -16.35
C HIS A 41 -6.40 0.42 -15.03
N CYS A 42 -6.94 -0.32 -14.06
CA CYS A 42 -6.22 -0.65 -12.83
C CYS A 42 -4.98 -1.49 -13.11
N LEU A 43 -5.09 -2.48 -14.00
CA LEU A 43 -3.95 -3.31 -14.41
C LEU A 43 -2.89 -2.48 -15.12
N GLU A 44 -3.30 -1.67 -16.10
CA GLU A 44 -2.39 -0.76 -16.83
C GLU A 44 -1.65 0.17 -15.85
N PHE A 45 -2.37 0.79 -14.91
CA PHE A 45 -1.76 1.63 -13.89
C PHE A 45 -0.76 0.87 -13.01
N ALA A 46 -1.11 -0.33 -12.55
CA ALA A 46 -0.22 -1.14 -11.72
C ALA A 46 1.05 -1.54 -12.48
N THR A 47 0.93 -1.89 -13.77
CA THR A 47 2.09 -2.25 -14.61
C THR A 47 3.01 -1.06 -14.87
N GLU A 48 2.46 0.11 -15.18
CA GLU A 48 3.28 1.32 -15.37
C GLU A 48 4.00 1.71 -14.08
N LEU A 49 3.34 1.55 -12.93
CA LEU A 49 3.94 1.84 -11.64
C LEU A 49 5.06 0.84 -11.28
N GLU A 50 4.90 -0.44 -11.61
CA GLU A 50 5.97 -1.44 -11.51
C GLU A 50 7.19 -1.08 -12.38
N ILE A 51 6.96 -0.65 -13.63
CA ILE A 51 8.02 -0.21 -14.55
C ILE A 51 8.76 1.02 -14.01
N ALA A 52 8.10 1.87 -13.23
CA ALA A 52 8.71 3.07 -12.65
C ALA A 52 9.64 2.76 -11.46
N ILE A 53 9.44 1.65 -10.73
CA ILE A 53 10.19 1.34 -9.50
C ILE A 53 11.72 1.40 -9.68
N PRO A 54 12.33 0.79 -10.71
CA PRO A 54 13.78 0.84 -10.89
C PRO A 54 14.33 2.26 -11.14
N MET A 55 13.53 3.14 -11.75
CA MET A 55 13.92 4.54 -11.93
C MET A 55 13.82 5.31 -10.62
N THR A 56 12.74 5.08 -9.85
CA THR A 56 12.59 5.66 -8.50
C THR A 56 13.72 5.23 -7.58
N GLU A 57 14.14 3.95 -7.64
CA GLU A 57 15.27 3.44 -6.87
C GLU A 57 16.60 4.11 -7.25
N LYS A 58 16.80 4.49 -8.53
CA LYS A 58 17.98 5.29 -8.91
C LYS A 58 17.91 6.70 -8.31
N LEU A 59 16.74 7.33 -8.33
CA LEU A 59 16.53 8.68 -7.79
C LEU A 59 16.67 8.74 -6.26
N LEU A 60 16.39 7.63 -5.57
CA LEU A 60 16.65 7.47 -4.13
C LEU A 60 18.11 7.76 -3.76
N PHE A 61 19.07 7.42 -4.61
CA PHE A 61 20.50 7.66 -4.41
C PHE A 61 21.01 8.88 -5.20
N SER A 62 20.12 9.75 -5.66
CA SER A 62 20.47 11.02 -6.30
C SER A 62 21.23 11.93 -5.34
N THR A 63 22.05 12.83 -5.89
CA THR A 63 22.76 13.85 -5.11
C THR A 63 21.84 14.97 -4.61
N THR A 64 20.68 15.12 -5.24
CA THR A 64 19.63 16.07 -4.88
C THR A 64 18.77 15.49 -3.76
N ALA A 65 18.73 16.18 -2.62
CA ALA A 65 17.97 15.72 -1.44
C ALA A 65 16.47 15.54 -1.74
N THR A 66 15.87 16.44 -2.52
CA THR A 66 14.45 16.35 -2.91
C THR A 66 14.14 15.08 -3.69
N ASP A 67 14.99 14.70 -4.66
CA ASP A 67 14.81 13.46 -5.42
C ASP A 67 14.83 12.25 -4.48
N ALA A 68 15.78 12.21 -3.53
CA ALA A 68 15.90 11.12 -2.56
C ALA A 68 14.68 11.02 -1.64
N ILE A 69 14.17 12.16 -1.14
CA ILE A 69 12.99 12.25 -0.26
C ILE A 69 11.73 11.78 -0.97
N GLU A 70 11.45 12.31 -2.16
CA GLU A 70 10.25 11.96 -2.93
C GLU A 70 10.29 10.49 -3.36
N SER A 71 11.47 10.03 -3.78
CA SER A 71 11.65 8.63 -4.19
C SER A 71 11.47 7.67 -3.02
N CYS A 72 12.07 7.97 -1.85
CA CYS A 72 11.89 7.16 -0.65
C CYS A 72 10.41 7.10 -0.22
N THR A 73 9.72 8.24 -0.28
CA THR A 73 8.29 8.33 0.07
C THR A 73 7.44 7.50 -0.91
N LEU A 74 7.67 7.63 -2.21
CA LEU A 74 6.98 6.87 -3.24
C LEU A 74 7.22 5.36 -3.08
N LEU A 75 8.47 4.94 -2.84
CA LEU A 75 8.81 3.53 -2.61
C LEU A 75 8.13 2.98 -1.35
N GLY A 76 8.01 3.79 -0.30
CA GLY A 76 7.32 3.42 0.93
C GLY A 76 5.83 3.16 0.68
N ILE A 77 5.19 4.06 -0.06
CA ILE A 77 3.79 3.91 -0.48
C ILE A 77 3.65 2.67 -1.38
N ALA A 78 4.52 2.50 -2.37
CA ALA A 78 4.51 1.35 -3.27
C ALA A 78 4.64 0.01 -2.52
N SER A 79 5.49 -0.04 -1.50
CA SER A 79 5.65 -1.21 -0.64
C SER A 79 4.39 -1.53 0.15
N LYS A 80 3.68 -0.52 0.66
CA LYS A 80 2.38 -0.73 1.34
C LYS A 80 1.32 -1.31 0.42
N PHE A 81 1.31 -0.91 -0.84
CA PHE A 81 0.39 -1.43 -1.86
C PHE A 81 0.85 -2.76 -2.47
N GLY A 82 2.02 -3.30 -2.08
CA GLY A 82 2.51 -4.58 -2.56
C GLY A 82 2.97 -4.55 -4.01
N ILE A 83 3.45 -3.41 -4.50
CA ILE A 83 3.92 -3.26 -5.87
C ILE A 83 5.22 -4.06 -6.04
N VAL A 84 5.34 -4.78 -7.16
CA VAL A 84 6.50 -5.62 -7.44
C VAL A 84 7.79 -4.78 -7.44
N GLY A 85 8.85 -5.31 -6.82
CA GLY A 85 10.15 -4.62 -6.70
C GLY A 85 10.25 -3.58 -5.57
N SER A 86 9.13 -3.00 -5.12
CA SER A 86 9.14 -1.93 -4.12
C SER A 86 9.71 -2.33 -2.75
N ALA A 87 9.47 -3.58 -2.31
CA ALA A 87 10.01 -4.08 -1.04
C ALA A 87 11.54 -4.17 -1.04
N ILE A 88 12.14 -4.54 -2.18
CA ILE A 88 13.59 -4.60 -2.34
C ILE A 88 14.17 -3.18 -2.30
N ALA A 89 13.58 -2.27 -3.08
CA ALA A 89 14.00 -0.88 -3.12
C ALA A 89 13.87 -0.18 -1.75
N ILE A 90 12.82 -0.49 -0.97
CA ILE A 90 12.69 0.02 0.39
C ILE A 90 13.79 -0.50 1.30
N ARG A 91 14.12 -1.79 1.21
CA ARG A 91 15.22 -2.36 2.00
C ARG A 91 16.54 -1.67 1.69
N ASP A 92 16.80 -1.32 0.44
CA ASP A 92 18.01 -0.59 0.05
C ASP A 92 17.96 0.88 0.50
N ALA A 93 16.76 1.47 0.59
CA ALA A 93 16.55 2.80 1.16
C ALA A 93 16.98 2.91 2.63
N LEU A 94 17.14 1.80 3.37
CA LEU A 94 17.64 1.83 4.75
C LEU A 94 19.01 2.53 4.85
N PHE A 95 19.85 2.43 3.82
CA PHE A 95 21.16 3.10 3.80
C PHE A 95 21.06 4.64 3.75
N GLN A 96 19.90 5.21 3.41
CA GLN A 96 19.66 6.66 3.44
C GLN A 96 19.73 7.24 4.86
N VAL A 97 19.72 6.41 5.90
CA VAL A 97 19.98 6.85 7.28
C VAL A 97 21.38 7.47 7.44
N PHE A 98 22.32 7.13 6.56
CA PHE A 98 23.67 7.71 6.53
C PHE A 98 23.82 8.87 5.54
N HIS A 99 22.73 9.28 4.88
CA HIS A 99 22.79 10.39 3.94
C HIS A 99 23.27 11.67 4.63
N ARG A 100 24.05 12.51 3.95
CA ARG A 100 24.64 13.74 4.51
C ARG A 100 23.60 14.76 4.97
N ASP A 101 22.48 14.83 4.26
CA ASP A 101 21.37 15.75 4.53
C ASP A 101 20.45 15.20 5.61
N GLN A 102 20.19 15.99 6.66
CA GLN A 102 19.29 15.64 7.76
C GLN A 102 17.84 15.46 7.29
N SER A 103 17.39 16.20 6.28
CA SER A 103 16.03 16.09 5.76
C SER A 103 15.78 14.70 5.15
N VAL A 104 16.76 14.16 4.43
CA VAL A 104 16.72 12.78 3.91
C VAL A 104 16.70 11.75 5.04
N ARG A 105 17.56 11.93 6.06
CA ARG A 105 17.57 11.05 7.25
C ARG A 105 16.25 11.07 8.03
N ASN A 106 15.61 12.23 8.12
CA ASN A 106 14.30 12.37 8.75
C ASN A 106 13.22 11.69 7.91
N ASN A 107 13.25 11.86 6.59
CA ASN A 107 12.27 11.25 5.69
C ASN A 107 12.30 9.72 5.77
N ILE A 108 13.48 9.08 5.69
CA ILE A 108 13.59 7.62 5.81
C ILE A 108 13.04 7.12 7.16
N ALA A 109 13.28 7.86 8.25
CA ALA A 109 12.73 7.53 9.56
C ALA A 109 11.20 7.60 9.60
N VAL A 110 10.60 8.60 8.95
CA VAL A 110 9.15 8.72 8.82
C VAL A 110 8.58 7.58 7.97
N VAL A 111 9.19 7.28 6.82
CA VAL A 111 8.74 6.22 5.91
C VAL A 111 8.77 4.85 6.60
N TYR A 112 9.89 4.51 7.26
CA TYR A 112 9.98 3.24 7.98
C TYR A 112 9.07 3.18 9.21
N LYS A 113 8.85 4.31 9.91
CA LYS A 113 7.88 4.36 11.02
C LYS A 113 6.49 4.00 10.50
N ASP A 114 6.12 4.57 9.38
CA ASP A 114 4.82 4.35 8.75
C ASP A 114 4.65 2.91 8.24
N LEU A 115 5.74 2.26 7.81
CA LEU A 115 5.75 0.86 7.39
C LEU A 115 5.69 -0.13 8.55
N TYR A 116 6.39 0.11 9.66
CA TYR A 116 6.62 -0.90 10.70
C TYR A 116 6.00 -0.57 12.06
N LEU A 117 5.93 0.71 12.44
CA LEU A 117 5.42 1.15 13.75
C LEU A 117 3.94 1.57 13.69
N ASN A 118 3.47 2.09 12.56
CA ASN A 118 2.08 2.57 12.44
C ASN A 118 1.10 1.52 11.85
N LYS A 119 1.48 0.23 11.78
CA LYS A 119 0.67 -0.79 11.06
C LYS A 119 -0.79 -0.90 11.53
N ASN A 120 -1.16 -0.44 12.74
CA ASN A 120 -2.54 -0.51 13.23
C ASN A 120 -2.89 0.59 14.26
N GLU A 121 -3.28 1.77 13.79
CA GLU A 121 -3.87 2.81 14.68
C GLU A 121 -5.18 2.35 15.35
N ASN A 122 -5.90 1.40 14.72
CA ASN A 122 -7.22 0.90 15.11
C ASN A 122 -7.24 -0.08 16.31
N GLN A 123 -6.08 -0.42 16.89
CA GLN A 123 -6.02 -1.31 18.05
C GLN A 123 -6.36 -0.57 19.36
N LYS A 124 -7.20 -1.18 20.20
CA LYS A 124 -7.79 -0.52 21.38
C LYS A 124 -6.84 -0.43 22.59
N SER A 125 -5.81 -1.27 22.67
CA SER A 125 -4.88 -1.32 23.81
C SER A 125 -3.44 -1.00 23.40
N LYS A 126 -2.74 -0.20 24.23
CA LYS A 126 -1.32 0.16 24.05
C LYS A 126 -0.42 -1.08 23.94
N ARG A 127 -0.70 -2.12 24.74
CA ARG A 127 0.07 -3.38 24.73
C ARG A 127 -0.09 -4.17 23.43
N GLN A 128 -1.29 -4.16 22.84
CA GLN A 128 -1.52 -4.82 21.54
C GLN A 128 -0.77 -4.10 20.41
N LYS A 129 -0.77 -2.76 20.45
CA LYS A 129 0.03 -1.93 19.53
C LYS A 129 1.50 -2.27 19.65
N ALA A 130 2.02 -2.27 20.88
CA ALA A 130 3.40 -2.62 21.16
C ALA A 130 3.79 -4.03 20.65
N LEU A 131 2.95 -5.04 20.89
CA LEU A 131 3.18 -6.41 20.36
C LEU A 131 3.19 -6.46 18.82
N THR A 132 2.32 -5.70 18.16
CA THR A 132 2.25 -5.67 16.69
C THR A 132 3.45 -4.95 16.08
N CYS A 133 3.87 -3.83 16.68
CA CYS A 133 5.09 -3.12 16.30
C CYS A 133 6.31 -4.01 16.50
N MET A 134 6.38 -4.71 17.63
CA MET A 134 7.47 -5.62 17.96
C MET A 134 7.59 -6.79 16.98
N ARG A 135 6.48 -7.42 16.59
CA ARG A 135 6.46 -8.42 15.51
C ARG A 135 6.96 -7.84 14.18
N SER A 136 6.50 -6.64 13.83
CA SER A 136 6.94 -5.95 12.62
C SER A 136 8.43 -5.62 12.63
N LEU A 137 8.99 -5.25 13.79
CA LEU A 137 10.42 -5.03 13.99
C LEU A 137 11.23 -6.33 13.92
N ILE A 138 10.71 -7.44 14.46
CA ILE A 138 11.32 -8.77 14.28
C ILE A 138 11.34 -9.14 12.79
N ASP A 139 10.24 -8.91 12.08
CA ASP A 139 10.16 -9.25 10.65
C ASP A 139 11.13 -8.39 9.84
N LEU A 140 11.24 -7.09 10.16
CA LEU A 140 12.30 -6.24 9.61
C LEU A 140 13.69 -6.83 9.90
N LEU A 141 13.97 -7.22 11.14
CA LEU A 141 15.25 -7.84 11.53
C LEU A 141 15.60 -9.11 10.74
N LYS A 142 14.60 -9.93 10.40
CA LYS A 142 14.80 -11.15 9.59
C LYS A 142 15.09 -10.84 8.12
N GLU A 143 14.61 -9.72 7.61
CA GLU A 143 14.74 -9.33 6.20
C GLU A 143 16.03 -8.55 5.89
N LEU A 144 16.81 -8.19 6.91
CA LEU A 144 18.05 -7.43 6.79
C LEU A 144 19.10 -8.15 5.94
N GLN A 145 19.74 -7.41 5.05
CA GLN A 145 20.93 -7.87 4.33
C GLN A 145 22.21 -7.70 5.18
N PRO A 146 23.29 -8.45 4.89
CA PRO A 146 24.58 -8.24 5.53
C PRO A 146 25.03 -6.77 5.41
N GLY A 147 25.47 -6.19 6.53
CA GLY A 147 25.89 -4.78 6.60
C GLY A 147 24.78 -3.77 6.94
N GLN A 148 23.50 -4.17 6.90
CA GLN A 148 22.38 -3.28 7.25
C GLN A 148 22.13 -3.13 8.75
N SER A 149 22.76 -3.93 9.61
CA SER A 149 22.52 -3.87 11.06
C SER A 149 22.88 -2.51 11.67
N GLN A 150 23.95 -1.87 11.18
CA GLN A 150 24.35 -0.52 11.61
C GLN A 150 23.33 0.52 11.16
N ALA A 151 22.80 0.38 9.95
CA ALA A 151 21.78 1.28 9.42
C ALA A 151 20.48 1.19 10.24
N LEU A 152 20.04 -0.03 10.57
CA LEU A 152 18.90 -0.25 11.45
C LEU A 152 19.13 0.31 12.85
N THR A 153 20.34 0.15 13.40
CA THR A 153 20.68 0.71 14.72
C THR A 153 20.54 2.23 14.74
N GLN A 154 21.02 2.91 13.69
CA GLN A 154 20.84 4.36 13.55
C GLN A 154 19.37 4.75 13.40
N LEU A 155 18.59 3.99 12.63
CA LEU A 155 17.16 4.23 12.47
C LEU A 155 16.40 4.13 13.81
N ILE A 156 16.69 3.09 14.60
CA ILE A 156 16.12 2.91 15.94
C ILE A 156 16.51 4.05 16.87
N LEU A 157 17.76 4.52 16.79
CA LEU A 157 18.22 5.67 17.58
C LEU A 157 17.45 6.95 17.22
N ILE A 158 17.19 7.19 15.93
CA ILE A 158 16.37 8.33 15.48
C ILE A 158 14.96 8.23 16.06
N TRP A 159 14.32 7.06 15.98
CA TRP A 159 12.98 6.85 16.56
C TRP A 159 12.95 7.01 18.07
N TYR A 160 13.96 6.52 18.77
CA TYR A 160 14.07 6.68 20.21
C TYR A 160 14.18 8.16 20.59
N ASN A 161 15.04 8.93 19.90
CA ASN A 161 15.21 10.36 20.14
C ASN A 161 13.95 11.18 19.81
N ASN A 162 13.16 10.73 18.84
CA ASN A 162 11.89 11.35 18.45
C ASN A 162 10.72 10.97 19.38
N ASN A 163 10.92 10.10 20.37
CA ASN A 163 9.87 9.47 21.18
C ASN A 163 8.84 8.69 20.32
N ASP A 164 9.27 8.12 19.19
CA ASP A 164 8.44 7.26 18.34
C ASP A 164 8.31 5.84 18.91
N ILE A 165 9.25 5.44 19.78
CA ILE A 165 9.25 4.16 20.50
C ILE A 165 8.81 4.44 21.94
N ASP A 166 7.62 3.96 22.30
CA ASP A 166 7.07 4.09 23.64
C ASP A 166 7.75 3.14 24.66
N ASN A 167 7.72 3.51 25.94
CA ASN A 167 8.17 2.64 27.04
C ASN A 167 7.48 1.26 27.05
N GLU A 168 6.21 1.19 26.65
CA GLU A 168 5.48 -0.08 26.50
C GLU A 168 6.10 -0.97 25.42
N MET A 169 6.59 -0.39 24.32
CA MET A 169 7.27 -1.13 23.25
C MET A 169 8.60 -1.71 23.75
N LEU A 170 9.36 -0.93 24.53
CA LEU A 170 10.60 -1.40 25.15
C LEU A 170 10.34 -2.53 26.14
N GLN A 171 9.29 -2.42 26.96
CA GLN A 171 8.92 -3.47 27.90
C GLN A 171 8.55 -4.78 27.16
N VAL A 172 7.72 -4.69 26.12
CA VAL A 172 7.35 -5.86 25.30
C VAL A 172 8.57 -6.47 24.60
N LEU A 173 9.52 -5.64 24.15
CA LEU A 173 10.78 -6.11 23.58
C LEU A 173 11.56 -6.95 24.61
N TRP A 174 11.74 -6.42 25.83
CA TRP A 174 12.43 -7.13 26.91
C TRP A 174 11.74 -8.45 27.28
N GLU A 175 10.42 -8.46 27.41
CA GLU A 175 9.65 -9.67 27.76
C GLU A 175 9.77 -10.79 26.72
N THR A 176 10.04 -10.46 25.45
CA THR A 176 10.09 -11.47 24.38
C THR A 176 11.47 -12.10 24.19
N PHE A 177 12.54 -11.41 24.63
CA PHE A 177 13.92 -11.89 24.54
C PHE A 177 14.48 -12.44 25.86
N GLN A 178 13.69 -12.39 26.93
CA GLN A 178 14.00 -13.01 28.22
C GLN A 178 13.58 -14.49 28.23
#